data_AF-A0A507F6X6-F1
#
_entry.id   AF-A0A507F6X6-F1
#
_cell.length_a   1.000
_cell.length_b   1.000
_cell.length_c   1.000
_cell.angle_alpha   90.00
_cell.angle_beta   90.00
_cell.angle_gamma   90.00
#
_symmetry.space_group_name_H-M   'P 1'
#
loop_
_entity.id
_entity.type
_entity.pdbx_description
1 polymer ?
#
loop_
_entity_poly.entity_id
_entity_poly.type
_entity_poly.pdbx_seq_one_letter_code
_entity_poly.pdbx_strand_id
1 'polypeptide(L)' 'MVFAQQWTTVAPWVRKIAPLVHPEKIRNYAPVIATWGAAAGITVLFFLEPTPIARTDIFQNIPVVGGFWKHKLEAREQKD' A
#
# COMPACT_ATOMS: atom_id res chain seq x y z
N MET A 1 -1.35 48.58 -9.73
CA MET A 1 -0.78 47.27 -9.37
C MET A 1 -1.91 46.36 -8.86
N VAL A 2 -2.58 45.61 -9.74
CA VAL A 2 -3.73 44.73 -9.41
C VAL A 2 -3.49 43.27 -9.89
N PHE A 3 -2.23 42.90 -10.15
CA PHE A 3 -1.89 41.58 -10.73
C PHE A 3 -1.25 40.59 -9.74
N ALA A 4 -1.01 40.99 -8.48
CA ALA A 4 -0.26 40.17 -7.51
C ALA A 4 -1.13 39.21 -6.66
N GLN A 5 -2.45 39.37 -6.62
CA GLN A 5 -3.32 38.61 -5.71
C GLN A 5 -3.93 37.32 -6.30
N GLN A 6 -3.80 37.05 -7.60
CA GLN A 6 -4.44 35.88 -8.22
C GLN A 6 -3.78 34.53 -7.85
N TRP A 7 -2.55 34.56 -7.32
CA TRP A 7 -1.78 33.36 -6.99
C TRP A 7 -2.03 32.84 -5.56
N THR A 8 -2.82 33.56 -4.75
CA THR A 8 -3.19 33.16 -3.38
C THR A 8 -4.67 32.81 -3.24
N THR A 9 -5.47 32.96 -4.31
CA THR A 9 -6.86 32.51 -4.33
C THR A 9 -6.91 30.99 -4.49
N VAL A 10 -7.03 30.28 -3.36
CA VAL A 10 -7.37 28.86 -3.34
C VAL A 10 -8.62 28.65 -4.20
N ALA A 11 -8.52 27.79 -5.21
CA ALA A 11 -9.59 27.60 -6.17
C ALA A 11 -10.90 27.16 -5.45
N PRO A 12 -12.09 27.57 -5.90
CA PRO A 12 -13.35 27.40 -5.15
C PRO A 12 -13.68 25.94 -4.80
N TRP A 13 -13.32 25.02 -5.70
CA TRP A 13 -13.44 23.59 -5.49
C TRP A 13 -12.58 23.09 -4.31
N VAL A 14 -11.41 23.67 -4.05
CA VAL A 14 -10.53 23.29 -2.92
C VAL A 14 -11.19 23.56 -1.58
N ARG A 15 -11.97 24.65 -1.45
CA ARG A 15 -12.77 24.91 -0.24
C ARG A 15 -13.87 23.87 -0.02
N LYS A 16 -14.39 23.25 -1.10
CA LYS A 16 -15.40 22.18 -0.99
C LYS A 16 -14.80 20.84 -0.55
N ILE A 17 -13.56 20.53 -0.92
CA ILE A 17 -12.85 19.29 -0.49
C ILE A 17 -12.15 19.44 0.86
N ALA A 18 -11.78 20.65 1.29
CA ALA A 18 -11.15 20.91 2.58
C ALA A 18 -11.88 20.28 3.80
N PRO A 19 -13.22 20.38 3.96
CA PRO A 19 -13.91 19.77 5.10
C PRO A 19 -14.05 18.23 5.00
N LEU A 20 -13.75 17.62 3.84
CA LEU A 20 -13.78 16.17 3.68
C LEU A 20 -12.55 15.50 4.29
N VAL A 21 -11.45 16.24 4.44
CA VAL A 21 -10.18 15.78 5.02
C VAL A 21 -10.12 16.21 6.49
N HIS A 22 -11.14 15.85 7.27
CA HIS A 22 -11.09 16.06 8.73
C HIS A 22 -10.19 15.00 9.37
N PRO A 23 -9.13 15.39 10.10
CA PRO A 23 -8.19 14.43 10.70
C PRO A 23 -8.87 13.46 11.69
N GLU A 24 -9.90 13.94 12.40
CA GLU A 24 -10.74 13.13 13.29
C GLU A 24 -11.42 11.98 12.55
N LYS A 25 -12.00 12.27 11.37
CA LYS A 25 -12.69 11.26 10.55
C LYS A 25 -11.68 10.27 9.96
N ILE A 26 -10.54 10.74 9.47
CA ILE A 26 -9.49 9.87 8.93
C ILE A 26 -8.99 8.90 10.01
N ARG A 27 -8.81 9.37 11.24
CA ARG A 27 -8.41 8.51 12.37
C ARG A 27 -9.44 7.43 12.67
N ASN A 28 -10.73 7.75 12.57
CA ASN A 28 -11.80 6.77 12.78
C ASN A 28 -11.90 5.72 11.66
N TYR A 29 -11.55 6.09 10.42
CA TYR A 29 -11.52 5.16 9.29
C TYR A 29 -10.17 4.46 9.10
N ALA A 30 -9.12 4.88 9.80
CA ALA A 30 -7.79 4.29 9.75
C ALA A 30 -7.77 2.75 9.88
N PRO A 31 -8.48 2.12 10.84
CA PRO A 31 -8.49 0.65 10.94
C PRO A 31 -9.11 -0.01 9.71
N VAL A 32 -10.19 0.54 9.16
CA VAL A 32 -10.86 0.00 7.96
C VAL A 32 -9.95 0.13 6.74
N ILE A 33 -9.31 1.28 6.56
CA ILE A 33 -8.34 1.52 5.48
C ILE A 33 -7.15 0.57 5.62
N ALA A 34 -6.66 0.35 6.85
CA ALA A 34 -5.58 -0.59 7.11
C ALA A 34 -5.98 -2.04 6.77
N THR A 35 -7.19 -2.47 7.14
CA THR A 35 -7.69 -3.81 6.82
C THR A 35 -7.80 -4.02 5.30
N TRP A 36 -8.40 -3.07 4.58
CA TRP A 36 -8.51 -3.16 3.13
C TRP A 36 -7.16 -3.04 2.42
N GLY A 37 -6.28 -2.18 2.92
CA GLY A 37 -4.91 -2.04 2.41
C GLY A 37 -4.10 -3.32 2.61
N ALA A 38 -4.23 -3.95 3.77
CA ALA A 38 -3.59 -5.24 4.04
C ALA A 38 -4.14 -6.35 3.13
N ALA A 39 -5.47 -6.45 2.99
CA ALA A 39 -6.09 -7.44 2.11
C ALA A 39 -5.68 -7.25 0.63
N ALA A 40 -5.67 -6.02 0.14
CA ALA A 40 -5.20 -5.68 -1.20
C ALA A 40 -3.71 -6.00 -1.36
N GLY A 41 -2.88 -5.62 -0.40
CA GLY A 41 -1.44 -5.92 -0.40
C GLY A 41 -1.15 -7.41 -0.43
N ILE A 42 -1.84 -8.21 0.40
CA ILE A 42 -1.74 -9.68 0.40
C ILE A 42 -2.14 -10.22 -0.97
N THR A 43 -3.26 -9.75 -1.54
CA THR A 43 -3.72 -10.21 -2.86
C THR A 43 -2.67 -9.94 -3.94
N VAL A 44 -2.13 -8.72 -3.99
CA VAL A 44 -1.05 -8.35 -4.91
C VAL A 44 0.17 -9.26 -4.73
N LEU A 45 0.59 -9.49 -3.48
CA LEU A 45 1.71 -10.39 -3.17
C LEU A 45 1.45 -11.84 -3.64
N PHE A 46 0.23 -12.36 -3.51
CA PHE A 46 -0.15 -13.67 -4.05
C PHE A 46 -0.08 -13.72 -5.58
N PHE A 47 -0.52 -12.66 -6.27
CA PHE A 47 -0.39 -12.59 -7.73
C PHE A 47 1.06 -12.40 -8.19
N LEU A 48 1.93 -11.81 -7.36
CA LEU A 48 3.37 -11.67 -7.59
C LEU A 48 4.20 -12.89 -7.13
N GLU A 49 3.60 -13.89 -6.46
CA GLU A 49 4.24 -15.17 -6.08
C GLU A 49 4.99 -15.91 -7.22
N PRO A 50 4.60 -15.83 -8.51
CA PRO A 50 5.38 -16.45 -9.58
C PRO A 50 6.67 -15.69 -9.91
N THR A 51 6.88 -14.48 -9.39
CA THR A 51 8.14 -13.74 -9.58
C THR A 51 9.17 -14.08 -8.50
N PRO A 52 10.40 -14.47 -8.87
CA PRO A 52 11.42 -14.88 -7.90
C PRO A 52 11.82 -13.75 -6.92
N ILE A 53 11.74 -12.48 -7.35
CA ILE A 53 12.13 -11.30 -6.55
C ILE A 53 11.24 -11.12 -5.32
N ALA A 54 9.91 -11.25 -5.46
CA ALA A 54 8.99 -11.08 -4.33
C ALA A 54 9.18 -12.17 -3.26
N ARG A 55 9.60 -13.38 -3.68
CA ARG A 55 9.72 -14.54 -2.80
C ARG A 55 10.96 -14.52 -1.91
N THR A 56 12.09 -14.06 -2.44
CA THR A 56 13.33 -13.95 -1.68
C THR A 56 13.31 -12.77 -0.71
N ASP A 57 12.71 -11.65 -1.10
CA ASP A 57 12.83 -10.41 -0.32
C ASP A 57 11.70 -10.21 0.71
N ILE A 58 10.46 -10.58 0.35
CA ILE A 58 9.28 -10.35 1.21
C ILE A 58 8.88 -11.63 1.94
N PHE A 59 8.71 -12.74 1.22
CA PHE A 59 8.11 -13.95 1.80
C PHE A 59 9.06 -14.76 2.71
N GLN A 60 10.37 -14.76 2.45
CA GLN A 60 11.36 -15.45 3.31
C GLN A 60 11.58 -14.76 4.66
N ASN A 61 11.35 -13.45 4.75
CA ASN A 61 11.59 -12.65 5.95
C ASN A 61 10.41 -12.64 6.94
N ILE A 62 9.31 -13.35 6.64
CA ILE A 62 8.18 -13.47 7.56
C ILE A 62 8.49 -14.55 8.61
N PRO A 63 8.66 -14.21 9.91
CA PRO A 63 9.17 -15.16 10.91
C PRO A 63 8.28 -16.39 11.15
N VAL A 64 6.99 -16.33 10.81
CA VAL A 64 6.03 -17.43 11.01
C VAL A 64 5.89 -18.34 9.80
N VAL A 65 5.99 -17.81 8.56
CA VAL A 65 5.74 -18.58 7.32
C VAL A 65 6.93 -18.59 6.36
N GLY A 66 8.05 -17.93 6.69
CA GLY A 66 9.23 -17.84 5.83
C GLY A 66 9.89 -19.18 5.54
N GLY A 67 9.85 -20.12 6.50
CA GLY A 67 10.35 -21.48 6.31
C GLY A 67 9.58 -22.27 5.23
N PHE A 68 8.26 -22.08 5.13
CA PHE A 68 7.43 -22.73 4.09
C PHE A 68 7.83 -22.23 2.69
N TRP A 69 8.03 -20.93 2.56
CA TRP A 69 8.40 -20.31 1.29
C TRP A 69 9.84 -20.61 0.87
N LYS A 70 10.76 -20.74 1.83
CA LYS A 70 12.14 -21.19 1.60
C LYS A 70 12.19 -22.59 1.02
N HIS A 71 11.45 -23.54 1.60
CA HIS A 71 11.39 -24.91 1.11
C HIS A 71 10.76 -25.02 -0.30
N LYS A 72 9.72 -24.22 -0.57
CA LYS A 72 9.10 -24.10 -1.91
C LYS A 72 10.03 -23.50 -2.98
N LEU A 73 10.99 -22.67 -2.58
CA LEU A 73 12.01 -22.10 -3.47
C LEU A 73 13.06 -23.16 -3.82
N GLU A 74 13.63 -23.79 -2.80
CA GLU A 74 14.65 -24.83 -2.95
C GLU A 74 14.15 -25.97 -3.85
N ALA A 75 12.88 -26.39 -3.69
CA ALA A 75 12.24 -27.42 -4.51
C ALA A 75 11.96 -26.99 -5.97
N ARG A 76 11.90 -25.69 -6.27
CA ARG A 76 11.78 -25.18 -7.65
C ARG A 76 13.15 -25.07 -8.33
N GLU A 77 14.15 -24.58 -7.61
CA GLU A 77 15.53 -24.44 -8.10
C GLU A 77 16.16 -25.80 -8.46
N GLN A 78 15.76 -26.87 -7.79
CA GLN A 78 16.15 -28.25 -8.14
C GLN A 78 15.46 -28.82 -9.40
N LYS A 79 14.43 -28.14 -9.93
CA LYS A 79 13.59 -28.64 -11.02
C LYS A 79 13.87 -27.95 -12.37
N ASP A 80 14.72 -26.93 -12.35
CA ASP A 80 15.30 -26.26 -13.52
C ASP A 80 16.71 -26.80 -13.79
#